data_AF-A0AAV5RVT2-F1
#
_entry.id   AF-A0AAV5RVT2-F1
#
_cell.length_a   1.000
_cell.length_b   1.000
_cell.length_c   1.000
_cell.angle_alpha   90.00
_cell.angle_beta   90.00
_cell.angle_gamma   90.00
#
_symmetry.space_group_name_H-M   'P 1'
#
loop_
_entity.id
_entity.type
_entity.pdbx_description
1 polymer ?
#
loop_
_entity_poly.entity_id
_entity_poly.type
_entity_poly.pdbx_seq_one_letter_code
_entity_poly.pdbx_strand_id
1 'polypeptide(L)' 'MSFASVYKVLFKRNSIFVGTVFVGAFLFQTTFDSAITKWYENHNKGKLWKDVKARIGAPEEAEDDE' A
#
# COMPACT_ATOMS: atom_id res chain seq x y z
N MET A 1 -3.95 -4.10 -25.45
CA MET A 1 -3.16 -5.36 -25.32
C MET A 1 -4.09 -6.46 -24.82
N SER A 2 -3.96 -7.69 -25.32
CA SER A 2 -4.71 -8.84 -24.81
C SER A 2 -4.01 -9.45 -23.59
N PHE A 3 -4.78 -10.06 -22.68
CA PHE A 3 -4.25 -10.86 -21.56
C PHE A 3 -3.25 -11.93 -22.04
N ALA A 4 -3.51 -12.53 -23.21
CA ALA A 4 -2.61 -13.50 -23.82
C ALA A 4 -1.24 -12.91 -24.20
N SER A 5 -1.18 -11.61 -24.52
CA SER A 5 0.08 -10.91 -24.82
C SER A 5 0.90 -10.70 -23.56
N VAL A 6 0.26 -10.32 -22.45
CA VAL A 6 0.92 -10.14 -21.14
C VAL A 6 1.54 -11.47 -20.69
N TYR A 7 0.80 -12.58 -20.80
CA TYR A 7 1.32 -13.92 -20.51
C TYR A 7 2.57 -14.28 -21.32
N LYS A 8 2.52 -14.08 -22.64
CA LYS A 8 3.63 -14.42 -23.54
C LYS A 8 4.88 -13.58 -23.27
N VAL A 9 4.71 -12.31 -22.91
CA VAL A 9 5.82 -11.38 -22.68
C VAL A 9 6.43 -11.60 -21.29
N LEU A 10 5.62 -11.56 -20.23
CA LEU A 10 6.13 -11.52 -18.85
C LEU A 10 6.28 -12.91 -18.22
N PHE A 11 5.37 -13.83 -18.55
CA PHE A 11 5.21 -15.07 -17.79
C PHE A 11 5.71 -16.33 -18.51
N LYS A 12 5.84 -16.30 -19.85
CA LYS A 12 6.39 -17.42 -20.64
C LYS A 12 7.92 -17.39 -20.77
N ARG A 13 8.57 -16.23 -20.56
CA ARG A 13 10.04 -16.09 -20.61
C ARG A 13 10.65 -16.22 -19.22
N ASN A 14 11.32 -17.35 -18.96
CA ASN A 14 12.01 -17.59 -17.68
C ASN A 14 13.02 -16.49 -17.31
N SER A 15 13.70 -15.90 -18.30
CA SER A 15 14.72 -14.85 -18.07
C SER A 15 14.18 -13.56 -17.43
N ILE A 16 12.87 -13.31 -17.52
CA ILE A 16 12.23 -12.10 -16.97
C ILE A 16 11.08 -12.41 -16.02
N PHE A 17 10.70 -13.68 -15.86
CA PHE A 17 9.62 -14.11 -14.99
C PHE A 17 9.84 -13.63 -13.54
N VAL A 18 10.96 -14.05 -12.93
CA VAL A 18 11.26 -13.73 -11.52
C VAL A 18 11.41 -12.21 -11.32
N GLY A 19 12.08 -11.53 -12.25
CA GLY A 19 12.20 -10.06 -12.22
C GLY A 19 10.84 -9.37 -12.25
N THR A 20 9.90 -9.86 -13.07
CA THR A 20 8.52 -9.34 -13.12
C THR A 20 7.81 -9.55 -11.79
N VAL A 21 7.96 -10.72 -11.18
CA VAL A 21 7.35 -11.03 -9.87
C VAL A 21 7.88 -10.08 -8.80
N PHE A 22 9.19 -9.83 -8.74
CA PHE A 22 9.78 -8.91 -7.76
C PHE A 22 9.32 -7.47 -7.95
N VAL A 23 9.34 -6.95 -9.18
CA VAL A 23 8.83 -5.61 -9.46
C VAL A 23 7.35 -5.51 -9.08
N GLY A 24 6.56 -6.52 -9.42
CA GLY A 24 5.16 -6.61 -9.03
C GLY A 24 4.98 -6.62 -7.50
N ALA A 25 5.81 -7.35 -6.77
CA ALA A 25 5.75 -7.44 -5.32
C ALA A 25 6.07 -6.09 -4.65
N PHE A 26 7.11 -5.38 -5.08
CA PHE A 26 7.44 -4.07 -4.53
C PHE A 26 6.35 -3.03 -4.77
N LEU A 27 5.80 -2.98 -5.99
CA LEU A 27 4.69 -2.09 -6.30
C LEU A 27 3.42 -2.48 -5.53
N PHE A 28 3.13 -3.77 -5.44
CA PHE A 28 1.98 -4.28 -4.70
C PHE A 28 2.08 -3.93 -3.22
N GLN A 29 3.23 -4.13 -2.58
CA GLN A 29 3.40 -3.90 -1.15
C GLN A 29 3.03 -2.45 -0.77
N THR A 30 3.65 -1.45 -1.40
CA THR A 30 3.38 -0.03 -1.09
C THR A 30 1.94 0.37 -1.39
N THR A 31 1.41 -0.07 -2.54
CA THR A 31 0.05 0.30 -2.94
C THR A 31 -1.01 -0.36 -2.06
N PHE A 32 -0.82 -1.63 -1.73
CA PHE A 32 -1.72 -2.40 -0.88
C PHE A 32 -1.72 -1.86 0.55
N ASP A 33 -0.54 -1.63 1.13
CA ASP A 33 -0.41 -1.08 2.48
C ASP A 33 -1.13 0.27 2.60
N SER A 34 -0.84 1.20 1.69
CA SER A 34 -1.51 2.51 1.66
C SER A 34 -3.02 2.40 1.48
N ALA A 35 -3.49 1.50 0.61
CA ALA A 35 -4.91 1.33 0.33
C ALA A 35 -5.67 0.78 1.55
N ILE A 36 -5.11 -0.26 2.18
CA ILE A 36 -5.73 -0.91 3.33
C ILE A 36 -5.67 -0.02 4.55
N THR A 37 -4.56 0.68 4.80
CA THR A 37 -4.45 1.66 5.89
C THR A 37 -5.51 2.75 5.73
N LYS A 38 -5.64 3.35 4.55
CA LYS A 38 -6.69 4.36 4.29
C LYS A 38 -8.10 3.82 4.53
N TRP A 39 -8.37 2.60 4.06
CA TRP A 39 -9.66 1.97 4.28
C TRP A 39 -9.92 1.74 5.78
N TYR A 40 -8.94 1.19 6.50
CA TYR A 40 -9.02 0.88 7.92
C TYR A 40 -9.26 2.13 8.77
N GLU A 41 -8.51 3.19 8.50
CA GLU A 41 -8.63 4.47 9.21
C GLU A 41 -9.99 5.11 8.96
N ASN A 42 -10.45 5.14 7.71
CA ASN A 42 -11.75 5.66 7.37
C ASN A 42 -12.88 4.83 8.01
N HIS A 43 -12.74 3.50 8.02
CA HIS A 43 -13.72 2.61 8.64
C HIS A 43 -13.79 2.79 10.16
N ASN A 44 -12.68 3.11 10.81
CA ASN A 44 -12.61 3.31 12.27
C ASN A 44 -12.63 4.79 12.68
N LYS A 45 -12.95 5.71 11.77
CA LYS A 45 -12.90 7.15 12.02
C LYS A 45 -13.62 7.56 13.30
N GLY A 46 -12.95 8.36 14.12
CA GLY A 46 -13.43 8.81 15.42
C GLY A 46 -13.13 7.86 16.58
N LYS A 47 -12.59 6.68 16.30
CA LYS A 47 -12.14 5.69 17.31
C LYS A 47 -10.62 5.63 17.42
N LEU A 48 -9.88 6.03 16.39
CA LEU A 48 -8.41 5.99 16.43
C LEU A 48 -7.89 7.02 17.42
N TRP A 49 -6.74 6.71 18.03
CA TRP A 49 -6.09 7.64 18.95
C TRP A 49 -5.85 9.01 18.31
N LYS A 50 -5.41 9.07 17.05
CA LYS A 50 -5.24 10.34 16.33
C LYS A 50 -6.52 11.18 16.26
N ASP A 51 -7.69 10.54 16.08
CA ASP A 51 -8.98 11.24 16.05
C ASP A 51 -9.42 11.70 17.45
N VAL A 52 -9.13 10.90 18.48
CA VAL A 52 -9.43 11.24 19.88
C VAL A 52 -8.51 12.35 20.39
N LYS A 53 -7.21 12.26 20.09
CA LYS A 53 -6.19 13.26 20.43
C LYS A 53 -6.54 14.63 19.85
N ALA A 54 -6.96 14.68 18.58
CA ALA A 54 -7.42 15.90 17.92
C ALA A 54 -8.62 16.56 18.63
N ARG A 55 -9.48 15.76 19.30
CA ARG A 55 -10.63 16.29 20.06
C ARG A 55 -10.27 16.81 21.44
N ILE A 56 -9.23 16.27 22.08
CA ILE A 56 -8.86 16.62 23.47
C ILE A 56 -7.81 17.75 23.56
N GLY A 57 -7.33 18.27 22.41
CA GLY A 57 -6.47 19.46 22.37
C GLY A 57 -5.06 19.27 22.92
N ALA A 58 -4.57 18.03 23.04
CA ALA A 58 -3.17 17.79 23.38
C ALA A 58 -2.27 18.33 22.26
N PRO A 59 -1.14 19.01 22.59
CA PRO A 59 -0.24 19.53 21.58
C PRO A 59 0.18 18.41 20.61
N GLU A 60 0.20 18.73 19.32
CA GLU A 60 0.77 17.87 18.30
C GLU A 60 2.25 17.71 18.63
N GLU A 61 2.60 16.64 19.33
CA GLU A 61 3.95 16.09 19.24
C GLU A 61 4.14 15.74 17.77
N ALA A 62 5.02 16.52 17.12
CA ALA A 62 5.48 16.27 15.77
C ALA A 62 5.85 14.79 15.67
N GLU A 63 5.23 14.08 14.74
CA GLU A 63 5.63 12.72 14.42
C GLU A 63 7.11 12.78 14.03
N ASP A 64 7.97 12.23 14.90
CA ASP A 64 9.40 12.04 14.66
C ASP A 64 9.49 10.88 13.67
N ASP A 65 9.27 11.20 12.39
CA ASP A 65 9.45 10.32 11.26
C ASP A 65 10.96 10.07 11.07
N GLU A 66 11.44 8.87 11.44
CA GLU A 66 12.61 8.28 10.78
C GLU A 66 12.30 7.97 9.30
#